data_AF-A0A5E4NHG9-F1
#
_entry.id   AF-A0A5E4NHG9-F1
#
_cell.length_a   1.000
_cell.length_b   1.000
_cell.length_c   1.000
_cell.angle_alpha   90.00
_cell.angle_beta   90.00
_cell.angle_gamma   90.00
#
_symmetry.space_group_name_H-M   'P 1'
#
loop_
_entity.id
_entity.type
_entity.pdbx_description
1 polymer ?
#
loop_
_entity_poly.entity_id
_entity_poly.type
_entity_poly.pdbx_seq_one_letter_code
_entity_poly.pdbx_strand_id
1 'polypeptide(L)'
;MLAVFQPMGICPFFHIFAQRLEWEVLPEIYSSDHIKIKIKILPRHVDNIYSNKERWNIKNPNWNLYTDLLEEEIKKILDLNIIDIEETTQTFTNLITDIAKKSIGTTKQTKKPRVPWWNNNIKEVISDKNKALIKFKNSKKESWNEFTSTINVKTNPSEVWRKIKSLKGLTRNNDIFIKTNQNTITDQTEVADILGNFFHENSSDKTYNKKFINEIKIPKENNQTKSTIDPNNLDQINLNLKISMEELEQTLKDCKSKSPDPDKIPYSFLFNSGISTKQHLLNIYNHI
;
A
#
# COMPACT_ATOMS: atom_id res chain seq x y z
N MET A 1 -35.59 -31.23 -22.12
CA MET A 1 -36.00 -31.44 -20.71
C MET A 1 -34.78 -31.14 -19.84
N LEU A 2 -34.62 -29.89 -19.40
CA LEU A 2 -33.52 -29.48 -18.53
C LEU A 2 -33.88 -29.91 -17.10
N ALA A 3 -33.24 -30.97 -16.61
CA ALA A 3 -33.34 -31.35 -15.21
C ALA A 3 -32.57 -30.33 -14.37
N VAL A 4 -33.31 -29.44 -13.69
CA VAL A 4 -32.77 -28.56 -12.65
C VAL A 4 -32.47 -29.43 -11.43
N PHE A 5 -31.20 -29.77 -11.22
CA PHE A 5 -30.77 -30.32 -9.94
C PHE A 5 -30.61 -29.18 -8.94
N GLN A 6 -31.54 -29.06 -7.98
CA GLN A 6 -31.34 -28.26 -6.78
C GLN A 6 -30.12 -28.77 -6.01
N PRO A 7 -29.23 -27.90 -5.51
CA PRO A 7 -28.11 -28.32 -4.69
C PRO A 7 -28.62 -28.53 -3.25
N MET A 8 -29.20 -29.71 -2.97
CA MET A 8 -29.22 -30.22 -1.60
C MET A 8 -27.84 -30.81 -1.30
N GLY A 9 -27.24 -30.36 -0.20
CA GLY A 9 -25.84 -30.55 0.13
C GLY A 9 -25.41 -32.02 0.15
N ILE A 10 -24.60 -32.42 -0.83
CA ILE A 10 -23.87 -33.69 -0.82
C ILE A 10 -22.47 -33.49 -1.46
N CYS A 11 -21.44 -33.77 -0.65
CA CYS A 11 -20.07 -34.21 -0.95
C CYS A 11 -19.11 -33.31 -1.78
N PRO A 12 -18.07 -32.70 -1.15
CA PRO A 12 -17.04 -31.91 -1.84
C PRO A 12 -16.12 -32.71 -2.79
N PHE A 13 -16.22 -34.05 -2.82
CA PHE A 13 -15.44 -34.88 -3.73
C PHE A 13 -15.93 -34.85 -5.18
N PHE A 14 -17.23 -34.64 -5.42
CA PHE A 14 -17.80 -34.68 -6.77
C PHE A 14 -17.35 -33.50 -7.65
N HIS A 15 -17.14 -32.34 -7.05
CA HIS A 15 -16.77 -31.11 -7.74
C HIS A 15 -15.37 -31.14 -8.37
N ILE A 16 -14.44 -31.90 -7.78
CA ILE A 16 -13.06 -32.04 -8.28
C ILE A 16 -13.01 -32.91 -9.53
N PHE A 17 -13.89 -33.91 -9.63
CA PHE A 17 -13.96 -34.79 -10.79
C PHE A 17 -14.70 -34.14 -11.94
N ALA A 18 -15.79 -33.40 -11.70
CA ALA A 18 -16.60 -32.78 -12.75
C ALA A 18 -15.79 -31.92 -13.75
N GLN A 19 -14.80 -31.15 -13.28
CA GLN A 19 -13.95 -30.32 -14.14
C GLN A 19 -12.94 -31.11 -15.00
N ARG A 20 -12.80 -32.41 -14.74
CA ARG A 20 -11.84 -33.31 -15.40
C ARG A 20 -12.53 -34.40 -16.21
N LEU A 21 -13.85 -34.32 -16.36
CA LEU A 21 -14.65 -35.26 -17.13
C LEU A 21 -15.03 -34.62 -18.46
N GLU A 22 -14.53 -35.19 -19.54
CA GLU A 22 -15.12 -34.98 -20.86
C GLU A 22 -16.12 -36.10 -21.12
N TRP A 23 -17.27 -35.77 -21.69
CA TRP A 23 -18.23 -36.79 -22.07
C TRP A 23 -18.69 -36.60 -23.51
N GLU A 24 -18.90 -37.72 -24.20
CA GLU A 24 -19.39 -37.77 -25.57
C GLU A 24 -20.49 -38.83 -25.68
N VAL A 25 -21.56 -38.52 -26.41
CA VAL A 25 -22.60 -39.49 -26.75
C VAL A 25 -22.10 -40.26 -27.95
N LEU A 26 -22.02 -41.59 -27.85
CA LEU A 26 -21.60 -42.41 -28.96
C LEU A 26 -22.75 -42.50 -29.99
N PRO A 27 -22.51 -42.21 -31.28
CA PRO A 27 -23.56 -42.17 -32.29
C PRO A 27 -24.06 -43.56 -32.72
N GLU A 28 -23.37 -44.63 -32.30
CA GLU A 28 -23.73 -46.00 -32.65
C GLU A 28 -24.84 -46.54 -31.75
N ILE A 29 -25.95 -46.94 -32.37
CA ILE A 29 -27.02 -47.70 -31.72
C ILE A 29 -26.54 -49.15 -31.66
N TYR A 30 -26.18 -49.61 -30.46
CA TYR A 30 -25.90 -51.02 -30.22
C TYR A 30 -27.23 -51.81 -30.15
N SER A 31 -27.19 -53.12 -29.95
CA SER A 31 -28.38 -53.98 -29.83
C SER A 31 -29.25 -53.73 -28.57
N SER A 32 -29.16 -52.53 -28.00
CA SER A 32 -29.97 -52.01 -26.91
C SER A 32 -30.59 -50.70 -27.36
N ASP A 33 -31.82 -50.46 -26.93
CA ASP A 33 -32.62 -49.24 -27.07
C ASP A 33 -32.03 -48.01 -26.32
N HIS A 34 -30.85 -48.13 -25.71
CA HIS A 34 -30.15 -47.05 -25.03
C HIS A 34 -28.89 -46.60 -25.75
N ILE A 35 -28.71 -45.27 -25.88
CA ILE A 35 -27.51 -44.65 -26.43
C ILE A 35 -26.45 -44.53 -25.34
N LYS A 36 -25.23 -45.04 -25.61
CA LYS A 36 -24.14 -45.06 -24.63
C LYS A 36 -23.48 -43.69 -24.50
N ILE A 37 -23.15 -43.30 -23.27
CA ILE A 37 -22.34 -42.12 -22.96
C ILE A 37 -20.93 -42.58 -22.58
N LYS A 38 -19.92 -42.06 -23.27
CA LYS A 38 -18.51 -42.29 -22.95
C LYS A 38 -17.99 -41.12 -22.14
N ILE A 39 -17.36 -41.42 -21.01
CA ILE A 39 -16.77 -40.43 -20.10
C ILE A 39 -15.26 -40.64 -20.08
N LYS A 40 -14.48 -39.61 -20.40
CA LYS A 40 -13.01 -39.60 -20.33
C LYS A 40 -12.57 -38.78 -19.13
N ILE A 41 -11.65 -39.33 -18.33
CA ILE A 41 -11.05 -38.64 -17.18
C ILE A 41 -9.69 -38.08 -17.60
N LEU A 42 -9.53 -36.75 -17.60
CA LEU A 42 -8.28 -36.10 -17.98
C LEU A 42 -7.22 -36.21 -16.84
N PRO A 43 -5.95 -36.54 -17.18
CA PRO A 43 -4.85 -36.54 -16.22
C PRO A 43 -4.48 -35.13 -15.78
N ARG A 44 -3.92 -35.00 -14.56
CA ARG A 44 -3.52 -33.71 -14.00
C ARG A 44 -2.15 -33.32 -14.57
N HIS A 45 -2.09 -32.24 -15.35
CA HIS A 45 -0.81 -31.58 -15.62
C HIS A 45 -0.31 -30.92 -14.34
N VAL A 46 0.81 -31.41 -13.80
CA VAL A 46 1.52 -30.77 -12.70
C VAL A 46 2.73 -30.08 -13.31
N ASP A 47 2.57 -28.83 -13.74
CA ASP A 47 3.69 -28.00 -14.15
C ASP A 47 4.49 -27.63 -12.88
N ASN A 48 5.42 -28.50 -12.51
CA ASN A 48 6.17 -28.45 -11.26
C ASN A 48 7.42 -27.57 -11.40
N ILE A 49 7.28 -26.35 -11.93
CA ILE A 49 8.37 -25.38 -12.04
C ILE A 49 8.13 -24.23 -11.05
N TYR A 50 8.27 -24.49 -9.75
CA TYR A 50 8.30 -23.42 -8.76
C TYR A 50 9.35 -23.72 -7.68
N SER A 51 10.41 -22.90 -7.62
CA SER A 51 11.40 -22.96 -6.55
C SER A 51 10.78 -22.55 -5.21
N ASN A 52 11.06 -23.33 -4.17
CA ASN A 52 10.63 -23.01 -2.81
C ASN A 52 11.43 -21.79 -2.30
N LYS A 53 10.74 -20.71 -1.95
CA LYS A 53 11.37 -19.55 -1.30
C LYS A 53 11.64 -19.88 0.17
N GLU A 54 12.89 -19.77 0.58
CA GLU A 54 13.33 -19.89 1.97
C GLU A 54 13.02 -18.59 2.74
N ARG A 55 12.66 -18.72 4.03
CA ARG A 55 12.35 -17.59 4.91
C ARG A 55 13.05 -17.77 6.25
N TRP A 56 13.68 -16.72 6.77
CA TRP A 56 14.29 -16.72 8.10
C TRP A 56 13.35 -17.19 9.21
N ASN A 57 13.85 -18.02 10.13
CA ASN A 57 13.09 -18.52 11.27
C ASN A 57 12.97 -17.49 12.42
N ILE A 58 12.30 -16.37 12.17
CA ILE A 58 12.16 -15.26 13.14
C ILE A 58 11.15 -15.59 14.26
N LYS A 59 10.48 -16.74 14.22
CA LYS A 59 9.51 -17.12 15.26
C LYS A 59 10.20 -17.52 16.57
N ASN A 60 11.20 -18.39 16.48
CA ASN A 60 11.97 -18.89 17.63
C ASN A 60 13.49 -18.79 17.36
N PRO A 61 14.03 -17.58 17.14
CA PRO A 61 15.47 -17.38 16.89
C PRO A 61 16.28 -17.50 18.19
N ASN A 62 17.48 -18.07 18.11
CA ASN A 62 18.45 -18.06 19.20
C ASN A 62 19.29 -16.77 19.14
N TRP A 63 18.75 -15.67 19.67
CA TRP A 63 19.44 -14.37 19.63
C TRP A 63 20.73 -14.37 20.44
N ASN A 64 20.80 -15.06 21.59
CA ASN A 64 22.01 -15.11 22.40
C ASN A 64 23.18 -15.68 21.61
N LEU A 65 22.99 -16.83 20.95
CA LEU A 65 24.01 -17.44 20.10
C LEU A 65 24.37 -16.56 18.90
N TYR A 66 23.39 -15.87 18.31
CA TYR A 66 23.63 -14.94 17.21
C TYR A 66 24.50 -13.75 17.65
N THR A 67 24.16 -13.13 18.78
CA THR A 67 24.87 -11.98 19.34
C THR A 67 26.31 -12.35 19.72
N ASP A 68 26.51 -13.47 20.41
CA ASP A 68 27.83 -13.91 20.86
C ASP A 68 28.78 -14.17 19.68
N LEU A 69 28.32 -14.92 18.67
CA LEU A 69 29.12 -15.22 17.47
C LEU A 69 29.40 -13.96 16.63
N LEU A 70 28.43 -13.06 16.51
CA LEU A 70 28.60 -11.83 15.75
C LEU A 70 29.54 -10.85 16.45
N GLU A 71 29.48 -10.74 17.77
CA GLU A 71 30.44 -9.92 18.52
C GLU A 71 31.87 -10.45 18.40
N GLU A 72 32.07 -11.76 18.46
CA GLU A 72 33.40 -12.36 18.34
C GLU A 72 34.03 -12.07 16.96
N GLU A 73 33.26 -12.25 15.89
CA GLU A 73 33.74 -12.03 14.52
C GLU A 73 33.95 -10.55 14.20
N ILE A 74 33.09 -9.66 14.69
CA ILE A 74 33.24 -8.21 14.48
C ILE A 74 34.43 -7.65 15.28
N LYS A 75 34.69 -8.15 16.50
CA LYS A 75 35.88 -7.74 17.27
C LYS A 75 37.19 -8.01 16.53
N LYS A 76 37.24 -9.04 15.67
CA LYS A 76 38.40 -9.34 14.82
C LYS A 76 38.58 -8.34 13.67
N ILE A 77 37.51 -7.63 13.27
CA ILE A 77 37.46 -6.74 12.10
C ILE A 77 37.57 -5.26 12.51
N LEU A 78 37.22 -4.92 13.76
CA LEU A 78 37.11 -3.55 14.27
C LEU A 78 38.40 -2.72 14.15
N ASP A 79 39.57 -3.38 14.04
CA ASP A 79 40.88 -2.74 13.95
C ASP A 79 41.34 -2.38 12.52
N LEU A 80 40.54 -2.69 11.48
CA LEU A 80 40.88 -2.37 10.08
C LEU A 80 40.29 -1.01 9.66
N ASN A 81 41.14 -0.09 9.22
CA ASN A 81 40.71 1.17 8.59
C ASN A 81 39.80 0.86 7.38
N ILE A 82 38.69 1.59 7.27
CA ILE A 82 37.75 1.48 6.15
C ILE A 82 38.44 2.05 4.90
N ILE A 83 38.85 1.18 3.98
CA ILE A 83 39.55 1.57 2.74
C ILE A 83 38.56 1.76 1.58
N ASP A 84 37.52 0.93 1.51
CA ASP A 84 36.43 1.02 0.53
C ASP A 84 35.07 0.73 1.20
N ILE A 85 34.10 1.61 1.01
CA ILE A 85 32.79 1.55 1.68
C ILE A 85 31.89 0.46 1.09
N GLU A 86 31.99 0.20 -0.22
CA GLU A 86 31.18 -0.82 -0.89
C GLU A 86 31.67 -2.22 -0.51
N GLU A 87 32.99 -2.45 -0.51
CA GLU A 87 33.57 -3.71 -0.06
C GLU A 87 33.31 -3.96 1.44
N THR A 88 33.43 -2.92 2.28
CA THR A 88 33.17 -3.01 3.73
C THR A 88 31.69 -3.33 4.02
N THR A 89 30.76 -2.71 3.31
CA THR A 89 29.33 -3.01 3.48
C THR A 89 28.97 -4.41 2.99
N GLN A 90 29.56 -4.87 1.88
CA GLN A 90 29.31 -6.21 1.36
C GLN A 90 29.87 -7.31 2.27
N THR A 91 31.08 -7.13 2.81
CA THR A 91 31.68 -8.07 3.77
C THR A 91 30.88 -8.13 5.07
N PHE A 92 30.43 -6.99 5.59
CA PHE A 92 29.58 -6.91 6.77
C PHE A 92 28.22 -7.62 6.57
N THR A 93 27.55 -7.37 5.44
CA THR A 93 26.28 -8.02 5.06
C THR A 93 26.44 -9.54 4.92
N ASN A 94 27.53 -10.00 4.31
CA ASN A 94 27.83 -11.43 4.17
C ASN A 94 28.06 -12.09 5.53
N LEU A 95 28.81 -11.44 6.42
CA LEU A 95 29.09 -11.92 7.77
C LEU A 95 27.80 -12.09 8.59
N ILE A 96 26.94 -11.07 8.61
CA ILE A 96 25.63 -11.14 9.26
C ILE A 96 24.80 -12.30 8.70
N THR A 97 24.78 -12.43 7.38
CA THR A 97 23.99 -13.47 6.69
C THR A 97 24.48 -14.87 7.07
N ASP A 98 25.78 -15.10 7.11
CA ASP A 98 26.34 -16.42 7.40
C ASP A 98 26.21 -16.80 8.88
N ILE A 99 26.37 -15.85 9.79
CA ILE A 99 26.11 -16.07 11.23
C ILE A 99 24.62 -16.33 11.46
N ALA A 100 23.73 -15.60 10.79
CA ALA A 100 22.30 -15.83 10.87
C ALA A 100 21.89 -17.20 10.32
N LYS A 101 22.51 -17.69 9.23
CA LYS A 101 22.28 -19.06 8.74
C LYS A 101 22.68 -20.11 9.78
N LYS A 102 23.80 -19.91 10.47
CA LYS A 102 24.31 -20.83 11.51
C LYS A 102 23.45 -20.84 12.77
N SER A 103 23.03 -19.67 13.25
CA SER A 103 22.36 -19.51 14.55
C SER A 103 20.82 -19.57 14.49
N ILE A 104 20.21 -18.94 13.48
CA ILE A 104 18.74 -18.81 13.35
C ILE A 104 18.19 -19.80 12.33
N GLY A 105 18.88 -19.94 11.20
CA GLY A 105 18.47 -20.82 10.10
C GLY A 105 17.22 -20.36 9.32
N THR A 106 16.88 -21.14 8.31
CA THR A 106 15.78 -20.85 7.38
C THR A 106 14.70 -21.92 7.41
N THR A 107 13.45 -21.48 7.28
CA THR A 107 12.26 -22.32 7.11
C THR A 107 11.83 -22.38 5.66
N LYS A 108 11.39 -23.56 5.21
CA LYS A 108 10.77 -23.75 3.90
C LYS A 108 9.27 -23.50 4.03
N GLN A 109 8.71 -22.65 3.17
CA GLN A 109 7.27 -22.49 3.12
C GLN A 109 6.62 -23.72 2.47
N THR A 110 5.79 -24.44 3.22
CA THR A 110 4.90 -25.47 2.65
C THR A 110 3.70 -24.79 1.98
N LYS A 111 3.57 -24.91 0.66
CA LYS A 111 2.37 -24.41 -0.04
C LYS A 111 1.25 -25.43 0.07
N LYS A 112 0.09 -25.00 0.57
CA LYS A 112 -1.15 -25.79 0.48
C LYS A 112 -1.51 -25.98 -1.00
N PRO A 113 -2.01 -27.17 -1.42
CA PRO A 113 -2.43 -27.39 -2.79
C PRO A 113 -3.51 -26.38 -3.17
N ARG A 114 -3.37 -25.75 -4.35
CA ARG A 114 -4.39 -24.83 -4.86
C ARG A 114 -5.67 -25.62 -5.15
N VAL A 115 -6.79 -25.13 -4.63
CA VAL A 115 -8.12 -25.60 -4.98
C VAL A 115 -8.36 -25.37 -6.48
N PRO A 116 -8.76 -26.39 -7.27
CA PRO A 116 -8.79 -26.31 -8.74
C PRO A 116 -9.63 -25.17 -9.32
N TRP A 117 -10.71 -24.79 -8.65
CA TRP A 117 -11.60 -23.70 -9.06
C TRP A 117 -11.08 -22.31 -8.68
N TRP A 118 -9.99 -22.21 -7.93
CA TRP A 118 -9.43 -20.94 -7.50
C TRP A 118 -8.38 -20.47 -8.50
N ASN A 119 -8.77 -19.57 -9.41
CA ASN A 119 -7.89 -18.95 -10.39
C ASN A 119 -7.65 -17.46 -10.06
N ASN A 120 -6.65 -16.86 -10.72
CA ASN A 120 -6.28 -15.46 -10.47
C ASN A 120 -7.44 -14.49 -10.76
N ASN A 121 -8.26 -14.79 -11.77
CA ASN A 121 -9.42 -13.98 -12.14
C ASN A 121 -10.46 -13.93 -11.00
N ILE A 122 -10.83 -15.08 -10.44
CA ILE A 122 -11.76 -15.14 -9.29
C ILE A 122 -11.18 -14.40 -8.07
N LYS A 123 -9.87 -14.52 -7.83
CA LYS A 123 -9.20 -13.80 -6.74
C LYS A 123 -9.28 -12.28 -6.94
N GLU A 124 -9.07 -11.80 -8.16
CA GLU A 124 -9.14 -10.39 -8.52
C GLU A 124 -10.57 -9.84 -8.36
N VAL A 125 -11.57 -10.52 -8.94
CA VAL A 125 -12.99 -10.14 -8.82
C VAL A 125 -13.45 -10.07 -7.35
N ILE A 126 -13.07 -11.05 -6.53
CA ILE A 126 -13.39 -11.02 -5.09
C ILE A 126 -12.67 -9.87 -4.39
N SER A 127 -11.40 -9.62 -4.74
CA SER A 127 -10.62 -8.51 -4.17
C SER A 127 -11.28 -7.18 -4.47
N ASP A 128 -11.68 -6.93 -5.71
CA ASP A 128 -12.25 -5.66 -6.13
C ASP A 128 -13.65 -5.45 -5.56
N LYS A 129 -14.47 -6.50 -5.50
CA LYS A 129 -15.75 -6.46 -4.78
C LYS A 129 -15.55 -6.06 -3.32
N ASN A 130 -14.57 -6.67 -2.64
CA ASN A 130 -14.31 -6.39 -1.23
C ASN A 130 -13.75 -4.97 -1.02
N LYS A 131 -12.84 -4.50 -1.90
CA LYS A 131 -12.35 -3.11 -1.88
C LYS A 131 -13.49 -2.12 -2.04
N ALA A 132 -14.37 -2.33 -3.03
CA ALA A 132 -15.51 -1.47 -3.27
C ALA A 132 -16.48 -1.46 -2.07
N LEU A 133 -16.75 -2.63 -1.48
CA LEU A 133 -17.60 -2.74 -0.29
C LEU A 133 -17.00 -2.04 0.93
N ILE A 134 -15.69 -2.20 1.17
CA ILE A 134 -14.99 -1.53 2.27
C ILE A 134 -15.02 -0.02 2.06
N LYS A 135 -14.71 0.47 0.84
CA LYS A 135 -14.79 1.89 0.50
C LYS A 135 -16.18 2.44 0.76
N PHE A 136 -17.22 1.78 0.27
CA PHE A 136 -18.62 2.17 0.48
C PHE A 136 -18.99 2.26 1.97
N LYS A 137 -18.64 1.23 2.76
CA LYS A 137 -18.92 1.21 4.20
C LYS A 137 -18.17 2.33 4.94
N ASN A 138 -16.90 2.54 4.61
CA ASN A 138 -16.08 3.58 5.22
C ASN A 138 -16.62 4.97 4.86
N SER A 139 -16.89 5.25 3.59
CA SER A 139 -17.45 6.54 3.16
C SER A 139 -18.81 6.83 3.79
N LYS A 140 -19.69 5.83 3.94
CA LYS A 140 -20.96 6.00 4.67
C LYS A 140 -20.73 6.33 6.15
N LYS A 141 -19.84 5.59 6.81
CA LYS A 141 -19.52 5.81 8.23
C LYS A 141 -18.89 7.19 8.44
N GLU A 142 -17.96 7.57 7.59
CA GLU A 142 -17.25 8.85 7.65
C GLU A 142 -18.21 10.02 7.42
N SER A 143 -19.03 9.96 6.36
CA SER A 143 -20.07 10.95 6.11
C SER A 143 -21.06 11.07 7.28
N TRP A 144 -21.45 9.95 7.90
CA TRP A 144 -22.31 9.98 9.09
C TRP A 144 -21.62 10.58 10.31
N ASN A 145 -20.36 10.25 10.55
CA ASN A 145 -19.56 10.79 11.64
C ASN A 145 -19.36 12.30 11.47
N GLU A 146 -19.05 12.76 10.25
CA GLU A 146 -18.92 14.18 9.92
C GLU A 146 -20.25 14.94 10.09
N PHE A 147 -21.34 14.33 9.64
CA PHE A 147 -22.68 14.90 9.79
C PHE A 147 -23.09 15.06 11.26
N THR A 148 -22.74 14.09 12.12
CA THR A 148 -23.10 14.07 13.54
C THR A 148 -22.13 14.86 14.43
N SER A 149 -20.84 14.89 14.12
CA SER A 149 -19.83 15.64 14.91
C SER A 149 -20.12 17.14 14.97
N THR A 150 -20.76 17.67 13.94
CA THR A 150 -21.15 19.07 13.80
C THR A 150 -22.45 19.40 14.54
N ILE A 151 -23.08 18.44 15.23
CA ILE A 151 -24.22 18.65 16.15
C ILE A 151 -23.71 18.55 17.59
N ASN A 152 -23.48 19.70 18.23
CA ASN A 152 -23.07 19.79 19.63
C ASN A 152 -23.93 20.82 20.40
N VAL A 153 -23.68 20.96 21.70
CA VAL A 153 -24.45 21.85 22.59
C VAL A 153 -24.34 23.33 22.19
N LYS A 154 -23.30 23.72 21.45
CA LYS A 154 -23.07 25.08 20.95
C LYS A 154 -23.56 25.29 19.50
N THR A 155 -24.03 24.23 18.81
CA THR A 155 -24.54 24.35 17.44
C THR A 155 -25.82 25.18 17.42
N ASN A 156 -25.93 26.11 16.47
CA ASN A 156 -27.11 26.97 16.33
C ASN A 156 -28.38 26.11 16.12
N PRO A 157 -29.48 26.33 16.88
CA PRO A 157 -30.72 25.58 16.73
C PRO A 157 -31.25 25.49 15.29
N SER A 158 -31.04 26.54 14.48
CA SER A 158 -31.44 26.56 13.07
C SER A 158 -30.70 25.50 12.23
N GLU A 159 -29.42 25.27 12.51
CA GLU A 159 -28.63 24.25 11.81
C GLU A 159 -29.02 22.84 12.26
N VAL A 160 -29.30 22.65 13.55
CA VAL A 160 -29.82 21.39 14.09
C VAL A 160 -31.13 21.04 13.40
N TRP A 161 -32.07 22.01 13.31
CA TRP A 161 -33.34 21.81 12.61
C TRP A 161 -33.16 21.55 11.11
N ARG A 162 -32.21 22.21 10.43
CA ARG A 162 -31.87 21.94 9.02
C ARG A 162 -31.44 20.49 8.82
N LYS A 163 -30.60 19.96 9.71
CA LYS A 163 -30.15 18.56 9.68
C LYS A 163 -31.25 17.55 10.02
N ILE A 164 -32.11 17.85 10.99
CA ILE A 164 -33.28 17.01 11.26
C ILE A 164 -34.20 16.94 10.03
N LYS A 165 -34.38 18.06 9.33
CA LYS A 165 -35.12 18.08 8.06
C LYS A 165 -34.42 17.25 6.98
N SER A 166 -33.09 17.28 6.88
CA SER A 166 -32.36 16.45 5.90
C SER A 166 -32.53 14.96 6.17
N LEU A 167 -32.48 14.54 7.44
CA LEU A 167 -32.74 13.15 7.84
C LEU A 167 -34.17 12.70 7.52
N LYS A 168 -35.13 13.62 7.62
CA LYS A 168 -36.54 13.38 7.25
C LYS A 168 -36.80 13.47 5.74
N GLY A 169 -35.77 13.78 4.92
CA GLY A 169 -35.94 13.99 3.48
C GLY A 169 -36.68 15.28 3.11
N LEU A 170 -36.79 16.24 4.04
CA LEU A 170 -37.52 17.51 3.87
C LEU A 170 -36.61 18.68 3.47
N THR A 171 -35.36 18.42 3.11
CA THR A 171 -34.44 19.46 2.63
C THR A 171 -34.79 19.89 1.22
N ARG A 172 -34.80 21.21 1.00
CA ARG A 172 -34.79 21.80 -0.34
C ARG A 172 -33.35 21.83 -0.82
N ASN A 173 -33.11 21.34 -2.03
CA ASN A 173 -31.79 21.43 -2.65
C ASN A 173 -31.65 22.83 -3.25
N ASN A 174 -30.58 23.54 -2.88
CA ASN A 174 -30.31 24.92 -3.35
C ASN A 174 -29.36 24.94 -4.55
N ASP A 175 -29.16 23.79 -5.19
CA ASP A 175 -28.27 23.67 -6.35
C ASP A 175 -28.66 24.68 -7.42
N ILE A 176 -27.69 25.50 -7.80
CA ILE A 176 -27.86 26.51 -8.84
C ILE A 176 -27.59 25.82 -10.17
N PHE A 177 -28.49 26.01 -11.12
CA PHE A 177 -28.39 25.47 -12.47
C PHE A 177 -28.31 26.62 -13.45
N ILE A 178 -27.30 26.59 -14.33
CA ILE A 178 -27.17 27.57 -15.40
C ILE A 178 -27.88 27.00 -16.63
N LYS A 179 -28.91 27.71 -17.10
CA LYS A 179 -29.56 27.41 -18.38
C LYS A 179 -28.90 28.25 -19.47
N THR A 180 -28.30 27.57 -20.43
CA THR A 180 -27.95 28.14 -21.73
C THR A 180 -29.06 27.82 -22.74
N ASN A 181 -29.10 28.51 -23.89
CA ASN A 181 -30.14 28.33 -24.91
C ASN A 181 -30.24 26.89 -25.46
N GLN A 182 -29.23 26.05 -25.24
CA GLN A 182 -29.18 24.69 -25.77
C GLN A 182 -29.05 23.62 -24.66
N ASN A 183 -28.47 23.93 -23.49
CA ASN A 183 -28.23 22.95 -22.42
C ASN A 183 -28.47 23.51 -21.00
N THR A 184 -28.87 22.64 -20.07
CA THR A 184 -28.90 22.94 -18.62
C THR A 184 -27.67 22.33 -17.98
N ILE A 185 -26.85 23.17 -17.37
CA ILE A 185 -25.62 22.75 -16.70
C ILE A 185 -25.95 22.48 -15.25
N THR A 186 -25.82 21.21 -14.86
CA THR A 186 -26.19 20.71 -13.53
C THR A 186 -25.00 20.46 -12.61
N ASP A 187 -23.83 20.26 -13.20
CA ASP A 187 -22.59 20.04 -12.48
C ASP A 187 -22.16 21.32 -11.76
N GLN A 188 -22.00 21.25 -10.43
CA GLN A 188 -21.72 22.44 -9.61
C GLN A 188 -20.32 23.00 -9.86
N THR A 189 -19.36 22.17 -10.27
CA THR A 189 -18.02 22.60 -10.68
C THR A 189 -18.08 23.38 -12.00
N GLU A 190 -18.77 22.84 -13.00
CA GLU A 190 -18.96 23.55 -14.28
C GLU A 190 -19.73 24.86 -14.11
N VAL A 191 -20.76 24.89 -13.24
CA VAL A 191 -21.47 26.12 -12.87
C VAL A 191 -20.52 27.14 -12.22
N ALA A 192 -19.68 26.70 -11.28
CA ALA A 192 -18.71 27.56 -10.62
C ALA A 192 -17.65 28.09 -11.60
N ASP A 193 -17.20 27.26 -12.55
CA ASP A 193 -16.22 27.65 -13.57
C ASP A 193 -16.80 28.66 -14.54
N ILE A 194 -18.05 28.49 -14.97
CA ILE A 194 -18.72 29.45 -15.85
C ILE A 194 -18.87 30.80 -15.14
N LEU A 195 -19.30 30.80 -13.89
CA LEU A 195 -19.35 32.02 -13.08
C LEU A 195 -17.95 32.60 -12.88
N GLY A 196 -16.97 31.76 -12.59
CA GLY A 196 -15.57 32.15 -12.40
C GLY A 196 -14.98 32.80 -13.65
N ASN A 197 -15.23 32.23 -14.82
CA ASN A 197 -14.81 32.77 -16.11
C ASN A 197 -15.53 34.09 -16.40
N PHE A 198 -16.84 34.16 -16.16
CA PHE A 198 -17.60 35.40 -16.30
C PHE A 198 -17.03 36.53 -15.43
N PHE A 199 -16.74 36.25 -14.16
CA PHE A 199 -16.12 37.22 -13.26
C PHE A 199 -14.66 37.50 -13.60
N HIS A 200 -13.90 36.51 -14.07
CA HIS A 200 -12.52 36.67 -14.53
C HIS A 200 -12.48 37.62 -15.71
N GLU A 201 -13.33 37.43 -16.71
CA GLU A 201 -13.43 38.33 -17.86
C GLU A 201 -13.78 39.75 -17.42
N ASN A 202 -14.80 39.88 -16.58
CA ASN A 202 -15.25 41.18 -16.09
C ASN A 202 -14.20 41.89 -15.21
N SER A 203 -13.42 41.12 -14.45
CA SER A 203 -12.37 41.62 -13.54
C SER A 203 -10.97 41.57 -14.17
N SER A 204 -10.87 41.21 -15.45
CA SER A 204 -9.59 41.10 -16.13
C SER A 204 -8.94 42.46 -16.29
N ASP A 205 -7.62 42.48 -16.44
CA ASP A 205 -6.90 43.73 -16.67
C ASP A 205 -7.35 44.44 -17.95
N LYS A 206 -8.01 43.72 -18.87
CA LYS A 206 -8.59 44.29 -20.09
C LYS A 206 -9.67 45.33 -19.79
N THR A 207 -10.31 45.25 -18.63
CA THR A 207 -11.33 46.20 -18.17
C THR A 207 -10.72 47.46 -17.56
N TYR A 208 -9.45 47.41 -17.10
CA TYR A 208 -8.78 48.57 -16.52
C TYR A 208 -8.25 49.55 -17.58
N ASN A 209 -8.15 50.82 -17.20
CA ASN A 209 -7.48 51.82 -18.02
C ASN A 209 -5.97 51.49 -18.11
N LYS A 210 -5.42 51.53 -19.33
CA LYS A 210 -4.00 51.28 -19.64
C LYS A 210 -3.03 52.09 -18.78
N LYS A 211 -3.39 53.31 -18.37
CA LYS A 211 -2.56 54.15 -17.50
C LYS A 211 -2.28 53.46 -16.15
N PHE A 212 -3.30 52.89 -15.52
CA PHE A 212 -3.19 52.23 -14.22
C PHE A 212 -2.31 50.97 -14.28
N ILE A 213 -2.48 50.16 -15.33
CA ILE A 213 -1.72 48.92 -15.53
C ILE A 213 -0.22 49.21 -15.61
N ASN A 214 0.15 50.20 -16.44
CA ASN A 214 1.54 50.51 -16.73
C ASN A 214 2.26 51.20 -15.57
N GLU A 215 1.58 52.15 -14.90
CA GLU A 215 2.23 53.00 -13.88
C GLU A 215 2.28 52.34 -12.49
N ILE A 216 1.35 51.42 -12.17
CA ILE A 216 1.18 50.95 -10.78
C ILE A 216 1.30 49.42 -10.65
N LYS A 217 0.61 48.64 -11.49
CA LYS A 217 0.51 47.18 -11.30
C LYS A 217 1.80 46.44 -11.64
N ILE A 218 2.28 46.60 -12.87
CA ILE A 218 3.48 45.91 -13.39
C ILE A 218 4.75 46.20 -12.56
N PRO A 219 5.04 47.47 -12.17
CA PRO A 219 6.24 47.77 -11.40
C PRO A 219 6.30 47.08 -10.03
N LYS A 220 5.14 46.84 -9.40
CA LYS A 220 5.09 46.20 -8.07
C LYS A 220 5.23 44.68 -8.15
N GLU A 221 4.67 44.05 -9.16
CA GLU A 221 4.73 42.59 -9.36
C GLU A 221 6.13 42.09 -9.77
N ASN A 222 6.93 42.94 -10.43
CA ASN A 222 8.27 42.58 -10.89
C ASN A 222 9.38 42.61 -9.82
N ASN A 223 9.07 42.94 -8.57
CA ASN A 223 10.06 42.91 -7.49
C ASN A 223 10.27 41.48 -6.97
N GLN A 224 11.48 40.93 -7.13
CA GLN A 224 11.83 39.55 -6.79
C GLN A 224 11.95 39.34 -5.26
N THR A 225 11.39 38.23 -4.75
CA THR A 225 11.54 37.80 -3.35
C THR A 225 12.95 37.23 -3.09
N LYS A 226 13.61 37.64 -2.01
CA LYS A 226 14.98 37.21 -1.64
C LYS A 226 14.96 36.01 -0.69
N SER A 227 15.85 35.03 -0.90
CA SER A 227 16.05 33.84 -0.04
C SER A 227 16.74 34.18 1.29
N THR A 228 16.44 33.41 2.35
CA THR A 228 16.82 33.68 3.76
C THR A 228 17.77 32.63 4.37
N ILE A 229 18.49 31.84 3.56
CA ILE A 229 19.47 30.86 4.07
C ILE A 229 20.62 31.61 4.76
N ASP A 230 20.91 31.26 6.02
CA ASP A 230 21.95 31.89 6.83
C ASP A 230 22.92 30.81 7.34
N PRO A 231 24.16 30.78 6.83
CA PRO A 231 25.20 29.84 7.27
C PRO A 231 25.56 29.94 8.76
N ASN A 232 25.13 31.00 9.45
CA ASN A 232 25.33 31.18 10.88
C ASN A 232 24.12 30.72 11.72
N ASN A 233 23.06 30.24 11.07
CA ASN A 233 21.90 29.72 11.76
C ASN A 233 22.21 28.31 12.32
N LEU A 234 22.23 28.22 13.65
CA LEU A 234 22.55 27.00 14.39
C LEU A 234 21.67 25.80 13.99
N ASP A 235 20.39 26.03 13.70
CA ASP A 235 19.45 24.96 13.31
C ASP A 235 19.80 24.37 11.93
N GLN A 236 20.37 25.18 11.03
CA GLN A 236 20.82 24.73 9.71
C GLN A 236 22.17 24.00 9.79
N ILE A 237 23.03 24.37 10.74
CA ILE A 237 24.34 23.74 10.98
C ILE A 237 24.17 22.35 11.60
N ASN A 238 23.23 22.20 12.55
CA ASN A 238 22.99 20.94 13.27
C ASN A 238 22.63 19.76 12.36
N LEU A 239 22.10 20.01 11.17
CA LEU A 239 21.75 18.97 10.19
C LEU A 239 22.98 18.26 9.56
N ASN A 240 24.18 18.82 9.70
CA ASN A 240 25.41 18.31 9.09
C ASN A 240 26.39 17.67 10.10
N LEU A 241 25.95 17.43 11.35
CA LEU A 241 26.77 16.79 12.38
C LEU A 241 26.85 15.28 12.18
N LYS A 242 27.92 14.66 12.71
CA LYS A 242 28.07 13.20 12.74
C LYS A 242 26.98 12.56 13.61
N ILE A 243 26.47 11.42 13.16
CA ILE A 243 25.47 10.62 13.87
C ILE A 243 26.10 10.06 15.14
N SER A 244 25.39 10.19 16.26
CA SER A 244 25.77 9.66 17.57
C SER A 244 25.29 8.23 17.79
N MET A 245 25.89 7.53 18.75
CA MET A 245 25.48 6.18 19.13
C MET A 245 24.08 6.18 19.75
N GLU A 246 23.74 7.24 20.50
CA GLU A 246 22.43 7.42 21.13
C GLU A 246 21.32 7.56 20.07
N GLU A 247 21.57 8.33 19.01
CA GLU A 247 20.64 8.47 17.87
C GLU A 247 20.44 7.14 17.15
N LEU A 248 21.52 6.39 16.92
CA LEU A 248 21.44 5.05 16.32
C LEU A 248 20.63 4.09 17.21
N GLU A 249 20.86 4.07 18.52
CA GLU A 249 20.10 3.20 19.42
C GLU A 249 18.62 3.59 19.52
N GLN A 250 18.32 4.89 19.52
CA GLN A 250 16.95 5.38 19.58
C GLN A 250 16.18 5.02 18.30
N THR A 251 16.78 5.23 17.13
CA THR A 251 16.17 4.85 15.84
C THR A 251 15.96 3.34 15.73
N LEU A 252 16.89 2.54 16.26
CA LEU A 252 16.70 1.09 16.38
C LEU A 252 15.51 0.75 17.31
N LYS A 253 15.33 1.42 18.45
CA LYS A 253 14.17 1.14 19.33
C LYS A 253 12.82 1.49 18.69
N ASP A 254 12.77 2.55 17.88
CA ASP A 254 11.54 3.05 17.29
C ASP A 254 11.11 2.30 16.01
N CYS A 255 12.03 1.57 15.38
CA CYS A 255 11.75 0.83 14.14
C CYS A 255 10.87 -0.40 14.38
N LYS A 256 9.69 -0.43 13.73
CA LYS A 256 8.70 -1.53 13.81
C LYS A 256 8.67 -2.41 12.56
N SER A 257 9.59 -2.21 11.61
CA SER A 257 9.58 -2.94 10.34
C SER A 257 9.89 -4.42 10.55
N LYS A 258 9.16 -5.27 9.83
CA LYS A 258 9.35 -6.73 9.77
C LYS A 258 9.76 -7.21 8.38
N SER A 259 9.86 -6.30 7.43
CA SER A 259 10.23 -6.58 6.05
C SER A 259 11.74 -6.35 5.91
N PRO A 260 12.48 -7.32 5.35
CA PRO A 260 13.87 -7.08 4.99
C PRO A 260 13.95 -6.20 3.73
N ASP A 261 15.02 -5.42 3.63
CA ASP A 261 15.35 -4.58 2.48
C ASP A 261 15.97 -5.43 1.34
N PRO A 262 16.41 -4.85 0.21
CA PRO A 262 16.98 -5.62 -0.92
C PRO A 262 18.15 -6.53 -0.54
N ASP A 263 18.86 -6.18 0.54
CA ASP A 263 19.93 -6.96 1.17
C ASP A 263 19.46 -8.27 1.85
N LYS A 264 18.13 -8.46 1.98
CA LYS A 264 17.47 -9.60 2.65
C LYS A 264 17.81 -9.74 4.13
N ILE A 265 18.34 -8.69 4.77
CA ILE A 265 18.61 -8.66 6.21
C ILE A 265 17.39 -8.08 6.93
N PRO A 266 16.71 -8.85 7.79
CA PRO A 266 15.61 -8.33 8.57
C PRO A 266 16.14 -7.34 9.63
N TYR A 267 15.38 -6.27 9.86
CA TYR A 267 15.63 -5.29 10.92
C TYR A 267 15.97 -5.92 12.29
N SER A 268 15.33 -7.05 12.63
CA SER A 268 15.58 -7.79 13.87
C SER A 268 17.03 -8.24 14.06
N PHE A 269 17.82 -8.37 12.99
CA PHE A 269 19.22 -8.79 13.08
C PHE A 269 20.11 -7.65 13.59
N LEU A 270 19.81 -6.41 13.20
CA LEU A 270 20.50 -5.22 13.69
C LEU A 270 20.04 -4.86 15.10
N PHE A 271 18.74 -4.99 15.39
CA PHE A 271 18.21 -4.71 16.73
C PHE A 271 18.83 -5.60 17.82
N ASN A 272 18.95 -6.91 17.54
CA ASN A 272 19.53 -7.90 18.47
C ASN A 272 21.05 -8.06 18.31
N SER A 273 21.71 -7.15 17.61
CA SER A 273 23.17 -7.16 17.49
C SER A 273 23.86 -6.62 18.75
N GLY A 274 25.11 -7.04 18.94
CA GLY A 274 25.94 -6.62 20.06
C GLY A 274 26.47 -5.19 19.94
N ILE A 275 27.16 -4.72 20.98
CA ILE A 275 27.65 -3.32 21.04
C ILE A 275 28.70 -3.06 19.95
N SER A 276 29.61 -4.00 19.74
CA SER A 276 30.70 -3.90 18.75
C SER A 276 30.16 -3.85 17.31
N THR A 277 29.08 -4.58 17.03
CA THR A 277 28.40 -4.55 15.72
C THR A 277 27.79 -3.19 15.44
N LYS A 278 27.12 -2.59 16.44
CA LYS A 278 26.51 -1.26 16.30
C LYS A 278 27.57 -0.17 16.15
N GLN A 279 28.68 -0.27 16.85
CA GLN A 279 29.83 0.63 16.70
C GLN A 279 30.42 0.56 15.29
N HIS A 280 30.59 -0.65 14.74
CA HIS A 280 31.07 -0.82 13.37
C HIS A 280 30.09 -0.23 12.34
N LEU A 281 28.78 -0.45 12.53
CA LEU A 281 27.74 0.15 11.69
C LEU A 281 27.73 1.69 11.77
N LEU A 282 27.91 2.27 12.96
CA LEU A 282 27.99 3.71 13.16
C LEU A 282 29.20 4.31 12.44
N ASN A 283 30.34 3.63 12.47
CA ASN A 283 31.53 4.06 11.73
C ASN A 283 31.24 4.09 10.23
N ILE A 284 30.60 3.04 9.68
CA ILE A 284 30.20 3.02 8.27
C ILE A 284 29.32 4.23 7.91
N TYR A 285 28.28 4.53 8.70
CA TYR A 285 27.39 5.66 8.41
C TYR A 285 28.07 7.02 8.46
N ASN A 286 28.97 7.23 9.43
CA ASN A 286 29.70 8.50 9.58
C ASN A 286 30.86 8.68 8.59
N HIS A 287 31.11 7.68 7.74
CA HIS A 287 32.08 7.74 6.66
C HIS A 287 31.46 8.05 5.29
N ILE A 288 30.12 8.05 5.18
CA ILE A 288 29.34 8.48 4.01
C ILE A 288 29.22 10.01 4.00
#